data_AF-A0A950C2R2-F1
#
_entry.id   AF-A0A950C2R2-F1
#
_cell.length_a   1.000
_cell.length_b   1.000
_cell.length_c   1.000
_cell.angle_alpha   90.00
_cell.angle_beta   90.00
_cell.angle_gamma   90.00
#
_symmetry.space_group_name_H-M   'P 1'
#
loop_
_entity.id
_entity.type
_entity.pdbx_description
1 polymer ?
#
loop_
_entity_poly.entity_id
_entity_poly.type
_entity_poly.pdbx_seq_one_letter_code
_entity_poly.pdbx_strand_id
1 'polypeptide(L)'
;ATPFELPADLVSRQEKSTTTRLAMELRQQGFSDSDIRAREAEIRANAHEMTLRSLKEFFILARIADAEGIKVEEEDLELEIESMAARTDESIRRIRARVEKEGLGDVLATQILERKALDHILKFVAIEDVHYDEIETAVETVDQSASPAAESDATGK
;
A
#
# COMPACT_ATOMS: atom_id res chain seq x y z
N ALA A 1 -4.41 -6.29 -21.05
CA ALA A 1 -4.18 -7.32 -20.03
C ALA A 1 -3.04 -8.21 -20.49
N THR A 2 -2.06 -8.51 -19.63
CA THR A 2 -0.96 -9.43 -19.91
C THR A 2 -1.47 -10.88 -19.86
N PRO A 3 -1.45 -11.63 -20.98
CA PRO A 3 -2.07 -12.95 -21.06
C PRO A 3 -1.09 -14.02 -20.60
N PHE A 4 -0.99 -14.23 -19.30
CA PHE A 4 -0.41 -15.46 -18.74
C PHE A 4 -1.21 -15.91 -17.52
N GLU A 5 -1.24 -17.22 -17.34
CA GLU A 5 -1.99 -17.87 -16.27
C GLU A 5 -1.10 -18.07 -15.05
N LEU A 6 -1.69 -17.88 -13.87
CA LEU A 6 -1.02 -18.12 -12.60
C LEU A 6 -1.43 -19.50 -12.07
N PRO A 7 -0.51 -20.26 -11.44
CA PRO A 7 -0.86 -21.53 -10.82
C PRO A 7 -1.94 -21.36 -9.75
N ALA A 8 -3.03 -22.12 -9.84
CA ALA A 8 -4.17 -22.00 -8.94
C ALA A 8 -3.81 -22.19 -7.45
N ASP A 9 -2.89 -23.11 -7.16
CA ASP A 9 -2.42 -23.35 -5.80
C ASP A 9 -1.64 -22.17 -5.22
N LEU A 10 -0.85 -21.48 -6.04
CA LEU A 10 -0.10 -20.29 -5.63
C LEU A 10 -1.08 -19.15 -5.32
N VAL A 11 -2.02 -18.92 -6.25
CA VAL A 11 -3.07 -17.92 -6.12
C VAL A 11 -3.88 -18.15 -4.84
N SER A 12 -4.35 -19.38 -4.60
CA SER A 12 -5.13 -19.70 -3.40
C SER A 12 -4.37 -19.48 -2.09
N ARG A 13 -3.07 -19.80 -2.04
CA ARG A 13 -2.25 -19.55 -0.85
C ARG A 13 -2.10 -18.05 -0.59
N GLN A 14 -1.80 -17.29 -1.63
CA GLN A 14 -1.60 -15.85 -1.52
C GLN A 14 -2.92 -15.14 -1.16
N GLU A 15 -4.04 -15.57 -1.71
CA GLU A 15 -5.37 -15.03 -1.41
C GLU A 15 -5.75 -15.19 0.05
N LYS A 16 -5.47 -16.35 0.65
CA LYS A 16 -5.74 -16.58 2.08
C LYS A 16 -4.96 -15.58 2.93
N SER A 17 -3.69 -15.38 2.62
CA SER A 17 -2.86 -14.38 3.30
C SER A 17 -3.39 -12.96 3.11
N THR A 18 -3.76 -12.58 1.88
CA THR A 18 -4.34 -11.26 1.57
C THR A 18 -5.67 -11.05 2.29
N THR A 19 -6.53 -12.06 2.36
CA THR A 19 -7.82 -12.03 3.07
C THR A 19 -7.61 -11.78 4.56
N THR A 20 -6.68 -12.50 5.20
CA THR A 20 -6.35 -12.30 6.62
C THR A 20 -5.83 -10.89 6.88
N ARG A 21 -4.96 -10.37 6.01
CA ARG A 21 -4.44 -9.01 6.11
C ARG A 21 -5.54 -7.95 6.00
N LEU A 22 -6.40 -8.03 4.98
CA LEU A 22 -7.52 -7.10 4.79
C LEU A 22 -8.48 -7.12 5.99
N ALA A 23 -8.77 -8.31 6.54
CA ALA A 23 -9.59 -8.42 7.74
C ALA A 23 -8.91 -7.77 8.97
N MET A 24 -7.59 -7.88 9.11
CA MET A 24 -6.85 -7.20 10.17
C MET A 24 -6.84 -5.68 10.00
N GLU A 25 -6.70 -5.17 8.78
CA GLU A 25 -6.77 -3.73 8.47
C GLU A 25 -8.15 -3.17 8.84
N LEU A 26 -9.24 -3.85 8.49
CA LEU A 26 -10.59 -3.46 8.91
C LEU A 26 -10.74 -3.43 10.44
N ARG A 27 -10.17 -4.41 11.15
CA ARG A 27 -10.16 -4.37 12.63
C ARG A 27 -9.41 -3.14 13.16
N GLN A 28 -8.26 -2.82 12.58
CA GLN A 28 -7.47 -1.64 12.98
C GLN A 28 -8.21 -0.32 12.69
N GLN A 29 -9.07 -0.30 11.68
CA GLN A 29 -9.98 0.82 11.38
C GLN A 29 -11.21 0.89 12.30
N GLY A 30 -11.37 -0.05 13.24
CA GLY A 30 -12.42 -0.04 14.25
C GLY A 30 -13.68 -0.86 13.92
N PHE A 31 -13.68 -1.64 12.83
CA PHE A 31 -14.81 -2.51 12.49
C PHE A 31 -14.92 -3.69 13.48
N SER A 32 -16.16 -4.02 13.87
CA SER A 32 -16.42 -5.17 14.74
C SER A 32 -16.29 -6.50 13.99
N ASP A 33 -16.09 -7.61 14.71
CA ASP A 33 -16.07 -8.94 14.09
C ASP A 33 -17.42 -9.32 13.44
N SER A 34 -18.54 -8.73 13.85
CA SER A 34 -19.82 -8.89 13.14
C SER A 34 -19.83 -8.15 11.80
N ASP A 35 -19.30 -6.93 11.74
CA ASP A 35 -19.24 -6.14 10.51
C ASP A 35 -18.32 -6.80 9.48
N ILE A 36 -17.18 -7.32 9.93
CA ILE A 36 -16.21 -8.04 9.09
C ILE A 36 -16.83 -9.32 8.53
N ARG A 37 -17.58 -10.08 9.35
CA ARG A 37 -18.31 -11.26 8.89
C ARG A 37 -19.39 -10.91 7.86
N ALA A 38 -20.10 -9.80 8.05
CA ALA A 38 -21.09 -9.34 7.08
C ALA A 38 -20.47 -8.97 5.72
N ARG A 39 -19.18 -8.58 5.70
CA ARG A 39 -18.42 -8.21 4.51
C ARG A 39 -17.52 -9.32 3.95
N GLU A 40 -17.63 -10.55 4.46
CA GLU A 40 -16.67 -11.61 4.11
C GLU A 40 -16.58 -11.88 2.61
N ALA A 41 -17.72 -11.85 1.90
CA ALA A 41 -17.75 -12.05 0.45
C ALA A 41 -17.02 -10.93 -0.31
N GLU A 42 -17.19 -9.68 0.11
CA GLU A 42 -16.50 -8.51 -0.46
C GLU A 42 -14.99 -8.59 -0.19
N ILE A 43 -14.59 -8.88 1.05
CA ILE A 43 -13.18 -9.03 1.43
C ILE A 43 -12.52 -10.11 0.58
N ARG A 44 -13.19 -11.24 0.37
CA ARG A 44 -12.66 -12.35 -0.45
C ARG A 44 -12.53 -11.96 -1.92
N ALA A 45 -13.52 -11.28 -2.49
CA ALA A 45 -13.46 -10.82 -3.87
C ALA A 45 -12.31 -9.81 -4.08
N ASN A 46 -12.20 -8.83 -3.18
CA ASN A 46 -11.10 -7.85 -3.20
C ASN A 46 -9.74 -8.55 -3.03
N ALA A 47 -9.63 -9.49 -2.10
CA ALA A 47 -8.40 -10.27 -1.90
C ALA A 47 -8.00 -11.06 -3.15
N HIS A 48 -8.96 -11.65 -3.86
CA HIS A 48 -8.73 -12.36 -5.12
C HIS A 48 -8.16 -11.43 -6.20
N GLU A 49 -8.83 -10.32 -6.47
CA GLU A 49 -8.39 -9.37 -7.51
C GLU A 49 -7.03 -8.76 -7.19
N MET A 50 -6.82 -8.32 -5.94
CA MET A 50 -5.52 -7.81 -5.49
C MET A 50 -4.42 -8.85 -5.62
N THR A 51 -4.69 -10.10 -5.24
CA THR A 51 -3.70 -11.18 -5.30
C THR A 51 -3.32 -11.49 -6.74
N LEU A 52 -4.29 -11.63 -7.64
CA LEU A 52 -4.03 -11.87 -9.06
C LEU A 52 -3.20 -10.74 -9.68
N ARG A 53 -3.53 -9.49 -9.35
CA ARG A 53 -2.80 -8.34 -9.82
C ARG A 53 -1.36 -8.33 -9.33
N SER A 54 -1.15 -8.43 -8.01
CA SER A 54 0.19 -8.39 -7.42
C SER A 54 1.07 -9.55 -7.89
N LEU A 55 0.52 -10.76 -8.02
CA LEU A 55 1.29 -11.89 -8.56
C LEU A 55 1.68 -11.66 -10.02
N LYS A 56 0.79 -11.06 -10.84
CA LYS A 56 1.14 -10.73 -12.22
C LYS A 56 2.22 -9.67 -12.28
N GLU A 57 2.09 -8.60 -11.52
CA GLU A 57 3.08 -7.52 -11.42
C GLU A 57 4.45 -8.09 -11.00
N PHE A 58 4.46 -8.92 -9.96
CA PHE A 58 5.64 -9.64 -9.49
C PHE A 58 6.36 -10.41 -10.61
N PHE A 59 5.65 -11.31 -11.29
CA PHE A 59 6.26 -12.14 -12.33
C PHE A 59 6.70 -11.34 -13.56
N ILE A 60 5.98 -10.27 -13.90
CA ILE A 60 6.38 -9.38 -15.01
C ILE A 60 7.69 -8.67 -14.66
N LEU A 61 7.77 -8.06 -13.46
CA LEU A 61 8.98 -7.35 -13.03
C LEU A 61 10.16 -8.29 -12.89
N ALA A 62 9.96 -9.49 -12.30
CA ALA A 62 10.99 -10.52 -12.23
C ALA A 62 11.48 -10.92 -13.62
N ARG A 63 10.58 -11.14 -14.58
CA ARG A 63 10.94 -11.51 -15.94
C ARG A 63 11.73 -10.42 -16.67
N ILE A 64 11.41 -9.15 -16.42
CA ILE A 64 12.13 -7.99 -16.95
C ILE A 64 13.52 -7.91 -16.31
N ALA A 65 13.62 -8.04 -14.98
CA ALA A 65 14.90 -8.05 -14.29
C ALA A 65 15.84 -9.12 -14.85
N ASP A 66 15.33 -10.35 -15.05
CA ASP A 66 16.06 -11.45 -15.66
C ASP A 66 16.47 -11.14 -17.12
N ALA A 67 15.60 -10.53 -17.91
CA ALA A 67 15.88 -10.19 -19.31
C ALA A 67 17.00 -9.14 -19.45
N GLU A 68 16.98 -8.15 -18.57
CA GLU A 68 17.87 -6.98 -18.60
C GLU A 68 19.12 -7.19 -17.75
N GLY A 69 19.25 -8.35 -17.09
CA GLY A 69 20.40 -8.68 -16.24
C GLY A 69 20.48 -7.83 -14.96
N ILE A 70 19.35 -7.34 -14.47
CA ILE A 70 19.25 -6.54 -13.25
C ILE A 70 19.44 -7.49 -12.06
N LYS A 71 20.36 -7.13 -11.16
CA LYS A 71 20.69 -7.92 -9.97
C LYS A 71 20.66 -7.06 -8.72
N VAL A 72 20.50 -7.73 -7.59
CA VAL A 72 20.66 -7.13 -6.26
C VAL A 72 22.07 -7.46 -5.79
N GLU A 73 22.83 -6.41 -5.53
CA GLU A 73 24.17 -6.48 -4.97
C GLU A 73 24.12 -6.24 -3.45
N GLU A 74 25.18 -6.58 -2.75
CA GLU A 74 25.28 -6.37 -1.30
C GLU A 74 25.15 -4.89 -0.91
N GLU A 75 25.66 -3.98 -1.76
CA GLU A 75 25.51 -2.54 -1.57
C GLU A 75 24.04 -2.09 -1.64
N ASP A 76 23.20 -2.71 -2.48
CA ASP A 76 21.78 -2.36 -2.53
C ASP A 76 21.08 -2.71 -1.20
N LEU A 77 21.45 -3.85 -0.60
CA LEU A 77 20.92 -4.26 0.70
C LEU A 77 21.36 -3.31 1.82
N GLU A 78 22.62 -2.87 1.78
CA GLU A 78 23.16 -1.91 2.75
C GLU A 78 22.40 -0.58 2.67
N LEU A 79 22.22 -0.05 1.47
CA LEU A 79 21.49 1.20 1.22
C LEU A 79 20.03 1.11 1.68
N GLU A 80 19.36 -0.02 1.46
CA GLU A 80 17.99 -0.20 1.92
C GLU A 80 17.93 -0.28 3.46
N ILE A 81 18.88 -0.96 4.12
CA ILE A 81 18.99 -0.98 5.58
C ILE A 81 19.22 0.44 6.14
N GLU A 82 20.10 1.22 5.53
CA GLU A 82 20.34 2.62 5.89
C GLU A 82 19.07 3.47 5.73
N SER A 83 18.37 3.30 4.61
CA SER A 83 17.10 4.00 4.35
C SER A 83 16.03 3.63 5.37
N MET A 84 15.91 2.35 5.72
CA MET A 84 15.00 1.89 6.77
C MET A 84 15.33 2.52 8.12
N ALA A 85 16.61 2.49 8.52
CA ALA A 85 17.09 3.10 9.75
C ALA A 85 16.74 4.59 9.86
N ALA A 86 16.94 5.34 8.77
CA ALA A 86 16.59 6.75 8.68
C ALA A 86 15.07 7.00 8.80
N ARG A 87 14.24 6.18 8.15
CA ARG A 87 12.77 6.31 8.20
C ARG A 87 12.18 5.98 9.57
N THR A 88 12.79 5.06 10.32
CA THR A 88 12.26 4.58 11.61
C THR A 88 12.95 5.21 12.83
N ASP A 89 13.92 6.10 12.64
CA ASP A 89 14.78 6.64 13.71
C ASP A 89 15.43 5.52 14.57
N GLU A 90 15.81 4.42 13.91
CA GLU A 90 16.50 3.29 14.55
C GLU A 90 17.95 3.24 14.07
N SER A 91 18.88 2.75 14.90
CA SER A 91 20.25 2.54 14.43
C SER A 91 20.34 1.45 13.35
N ILE A 92 21.20 1.66 12.34
CA ILE A 92 21.51 0.68 11.27
C ILE A 92 21.78 -0.73 11.83
N ARG A 93 22.59 -0.81 12.90
CA ARG A 93 22.93 -2.09 13.57
C ARG A 93 21.69 -2.85 14.05
N ARG A 94 20.70 -2.13 14.57
CA ARG A 94 19.45 -2.71 15.08
C ARG A 94 18.58 -3.23 13.93
N ILE A 95 18.48 -2.47 12.84
CA ILE A 95 17.76 -2.91 11.63
C ILE A 95 18.41 -4.15 11.04
N ARG A 96 19.74 -4.16 10.85
CA ARG A 96 20.45 -5.33 10.33
C ARG A 96 20.23 -6.58 11.17
N ALA A 97 20.40 -6.46 12.49
CA ALA A 97 20.18 -7.57 13.41
C ALA A 97 18.75 -8.12 13.33
N ARG A 98 17.75 -7.26 13.10
CA ARG A 98 16.36 -7.67 12.88
C ARG A 98 16.19 -8.42 11.55
N VAL A 99 16.73 -7.88 10.45
CA VAL A 99 16.67 -8.50 9.12
C VAL A 99 17.30 -9.89 9.14
N GLU A 100 18.47 -10.05 9.77
CA GLU A 100 19.14 -11.33 9.92
C GLU A 100 18.35 -12.30 10.82
N LYS A 101 17.92 -11.84 12.00
CA LYS A 101 17.21 -12.68 12.97
C LYS A 101 15.87 -13.19 12.44
N GLU A 102 15.17 -12.37 11.67
CA GLU A 102 13.84 -12.69 11.13
C GLU A 102 13.92 -13.32 9.73
N GLY A 103 15.12 -13.46 9.14
CA GLY A 103 15.30 -14.04 7.81
C GLY A 103 14.69 -13.18 6.69
N LEU A 104 14.66 -11.86 6.86
CA LEU A 104 14.03 -10.93 5.93
C LEU A 104 14.92 -10.55 4.74
N GLY A 105 16.16 -11.05 4.68
CA GLY A 105 17.12 -10.72 3.63
C GLY A 105 16.59 -11.00 2.22
N ASP A 106 16.03 -12.20 1.99
CA ASP A 106 15.47 -12.58 0.70
C ASP A 106 14.26 -11.74 0.30
N VAL A 107 13.43 -11.39 1.30
CA VAL A 107 12.26 -10.51 1.10
C VAL A 107 12.74 -9.11 0.70
N LEU A 108 13.78 -8.60 1.36
CA LEU A 108 14.34 -7.29 1.06
C LEU A 108 14.97 -7.27 -0.33
N ALA A 109 15.75 -8.30 -0.68
CA ALA A 109 16.33 -8.45 -2.01
C ALA A 109 15.24 -8.47 -3.09
N THR A 110 14.15 -9.20 -2.84
CA THR A 110 13.01 -9.25 -3.77
C THR A 110 12.40 -7.85 -4.00
N GLN A 111 12.17 -7.09 -2.93
CA GLN A 111 11.62 -5.72 -3.02
C GLN A 111 12.57 -4.76 -3.77
N ILE A 112 13.87 -4.88 -3.53
CA ILE A 112 14.90 -4.09 -4.22
C ILE A 112 14.88 -4.43 -5.72
N LEU A 113 14.83 -5.72 -6.07
CA LEU A 113 14.81 -6.16 -7.47
C LEU A 113 13.60 -5.61 -8.23
N GLU A 114 12.41 -5.67 -7.62
CA GLU A 114 11.18 -5.10 -8.18
C GLU A 114 11.32 -3.59 -8.43
N ARG A 115 11.87 -2.85 -7.46
CA ARG A 115 12.11 -1.41 -7.58
C ARG A 115 13.09 -1.09 -8.71
N LYS A 116 14.22 -1.80 -8.78
CA LYS A 116 15.22 -1.62 -9.84
C LYS A 116 14.65 -1.95 -11.23
N ALA A 117 13.81 -2.97 -11.33
CA ALA A 117 13.12 -3.30 -12.57
C ALA A 117 12.13 -2.20 -12.99
N LEU A 118 11.36 -1.65 -12.05
CA LEU A 118 10.46 -0.53 -12.31
C LEU A 118 11.23 0.73 -12.74
N ASP A 119 12.30 1.09 -12.03
CA ASP A 119 13.17 2.22 -12.38
C ASP A 119 13.80 2.05 -13.76
N HIS A 120 14.12 0.80 -14.14
CA HIS A 120 14.60 0.50 -15.49
C HIS A 120 13.51 0.76 -16.53
N ILE A 121 12.27 0.31 -16.31
CA ILE A 121 11.13 0.57 -17.21
C ILE A 121 10.92 2.07 -17.40
N LEU A 122 10.95 2.85 -16.31
CA LEU A 122 10.71 4.29 -16.35
C LEU A 122 11.69 5.06 -17.24
N LYS A 123 12.91 4.55 -17.47
CA LYS A 123 13.88 5.17 -18.39
C LYS A 123 13.43 5.18 -19.85
N PHE A 124 12.46 4.32 -20.22
CA PHE A 124 11.95 4.19 -21.59
C PHE A 124 10.55 4.79 -21.76
N VAL A 125 9.97 5.37 -20.70
CA VAL A 125 8.64 5.97 -20.73
C VAL A 125 8.75 7.47 -21.01
N ALA A 126 7.96 7.95 -21.96
CA ALA A 126 7.76 9.39 -22.14
C ALA A 126 6.82 9.89 -21.04
N ILE A 127 7.32 10.76 -20.16
CA ILE A 127 6.54 11.37 -19.09
C ILE A 127 6.05 12.73 -19.59
N GLU A 128 4.73 12.94 -19.54
CA GLU A 128 4.09 14.21 -19.86
C GLU A 128 3.60 14.86 -18.56
N ASP A 129 4.15 16.03 -18.24
CA ASP A 129 3.70 16.81 -17.09
C ASP A 129 2.40 17.54 -17.44
N VAL A 130 1.32 17.15 -16.77
CA VAL A 130 0.02 17.82 -16.89
C VAL A 130 -0.19 18.78 -15.74
N HIS A 131 -0.59 20.02 -16.04
CA HIS A 131 -0.96 20.99 -15.02
C HIS A 131 -2.23 20.50 -14.32
N TYR A 132 -2.15 20.27 -13.02
CA TYR A 132 -3.31 19.96 -12.19
C TYR A 132 -3.98 21.28 -11.82
N ASP A 133 -5.05 21.64 -12.52
CA ASP A 133 -5.94 22.69 -12.05
C ASP A 133 -6.64 22.18 -10.80
N GLU A 134 -6.41 22.83 -9.66
CA GLU A 134 -7.15 22.54 -8.43
C GLU A 134 -8.64 22.63 -8.76
N ILE A 135 -9.33 21.49 -8.70
CA ILE A 135 -10.79 21.50 -8.66
C ILE A 135 -11.12 22.21 -7.35
N GLU A 136 -11.66 23.43 -7.42
CA GLU A 136 -12.27 24.11 -6.28
C GLU A 136 -13.37 23.19 -5.74
N THR A 137 -13.01 22.33 -4.79
CA THR A 137 -14.01 21.68 -3.95
C THR A 137 -14.59 22.80 -3.11
N ALA A 138 -15.75 23.30 -3.53
CA ALA A 138 -16.62 24.10 -2.67
C ALA A 138 -16.99 23.23 -1.46
N VAL A 139 -16.12 23.20 -0.46
CA VAL A 139 -16.45 22.68 0.86
C VAL A 139 -17.37 23.72 1.46
N GLU A 140 -18.68 23.57 1.22
CA GLU A 140 -19.69 24.24 2.03
C GLU A 140 -19.50 23.75 3.47
N THR A 141 -18.76 24.52 4.26
CA THR A 141 -18.81 24.39 5.71
C THR A 141 -20.24 24.73 6.11
N VAL A 142 -21.02 23.71 6.46
CA VAL A 142 -22.30 23.92 7.14
C VAL A 142 -21.97 24.59 8.47
N ASP A 143 -22.15 25.90 8.49
CA ASP A 143 -22.00 26.75 9.67
C ASP A 143 -23.13 26.40 10.64
N GLN A 144 -22.94 25.38 11.48
CA GLN A 144 -23.81 25.13 12.62
C GLN A 144 -23.53 26.18 13.70
N SER A 145 -23.98 27.40 13.44
CA SER A 145 -24.26 28.37 14.48
C SER A 145 -25.55 27.95 15.20
N ALA A 146 -25.40 27.05 16.17
CA ALA A 146 -26.45 26.79 17.15
C ALA A 146 -26.55 28.00 18.11
N SER A 147 -27.44 28.94 17.81
CA SER A 147 -28.09 29.81 18.79
C SER A 147 -29.36 30.44 18.22
N PRO A 148 -30.55 30.17 18.80
CA PRO A 148 -31.69 31.01 18.56
C PRO A 148 -31.60 32.24 19.49
N ALA A 149 -31.20 33.36 18.92
CA ALA A 149 -31.70 34.68 19.32
C ALA A 149 -33.09 34.82 18.65
N ALA A 150 -34.12 35.49 19.16
CA ALA A 150 -34.31 36.41 20.27
C ALA A 150 -35.83 36.56 20.47
N GLU A 151 -36.23 37.44 21.40
CA GLU A 151 -37.34 38.43 21.34
C GLU A 151 -38.01 38.54 22.72
N SER A 152 -37.63 39.55 23.51
CA SER A 152 -38.16 40.93 23.53
C SER A 152 -39.51 41.02 24.25
N ASP A 153 -39.62 41.82 25.31
CA ASP A 153 -40.15 43.19 25.19
C ASP A 153 -40.29 43.84 26.59
N ALA A 154 -40.39 45.16 26.58
CA ALA A 154 -40.06 46.07 27.66
C ALA A 154 -41.25 46.47 28.59
N THR A 155 -40.86 47.04 29.74
CA THR A 155 -41.51 48.13 30.52
C THR A 155 -42.78 47.89 31.35
N GLY A 156 -42.64 48.11 32.67
CA GLY A 156 -43.45 49.13 33.36
C GLY A 156 -44.47 48.68 34.42
N LYS A 157 -44.06 48.68 35.70
CA LYS A 157 -44.62 49.53 36.78
C LYS A 157 -43.83 49.37 38.07
#